data_AF-A0A251L394-F1
#
_entry.id   AF-A0A251L394-F1
#
_cell.length_a   1.000
_cell.length_b   1.000
_cell.length_c   1.000
_cell.angle_alpha   90.00
_cell.angle_beta   90.00
_cell.angle_gamma   90.00
#
_symmetry.space_group_name_H-M   'P 1'
#
loop_
_entity.id
_entity.type
_entity.pdbx_description
1 polymer ?
#
loop_
_entity_poly.entity_id
_entity_poly.type
_entity_poly.pdbx_seq_one_letter_code
_entity_poly.pdbx_strand_id
1 'polypeptide(L)'
;MSRLLGQKRKQTDSKSPAESLTEQERILYNVIRNKQDMGIWTRDMKRETSLPDNVVNKSLKVLQAKNLIKEVVNIQNKGRKHYMATEFEPSKEITGGTWYVEGNLDTEFIQILKEQCTKQIYKLKVATLEGITDSIKRSGVLNVELTKQQIDEIVKALVLDNEIIELKSNGMGEFASIPVGKICYKCISKGSGGGEPKIGAMASIPCGVCPRIHQCTPDGIISPQTCVYYNKWLDF
;
A
#
# COMPACT_ATOMS: atom_id res chain seq x y z
N MET A 1 -42.34 46.82 -18.57
CA MET A 1 -41.37 46.51 -17.51
C MET A 1 -40.80 45.11 -17.76
N SER A 2 -39.52 45.11 -18.08
CA SER A 2 -38.47 44.08 -18.06
C SER A 2 -38.80 42.57 -18.06
N ARG A 3 -38.31 41.90 -19.12
CA ARG A 3 -37.94 40.47 -19.21
C ARG A 3 -36.61 40.21 -18.47
N LEU A 4 -36.47 39.09 -17.76
CA LEU A 4 -35.20 38.38 -17.48
C LEU A 4 -35.53 36.87 -17.35
N LEU A 5 -35.32 36.07 -18.40
CA LEU A 5 -34.08 35.36 -18.79
C LEU A 5 -33.67 34.23 -17.83
N GLY A 6 -34.09 33.02 -18.20
CA GLY A 6 -33.52 31.77 -17.71
C GLY A 6 -32.07 31.62 -18.16
N GLN A 7 -31.21 31.25 -17.22
CA GLN A 7 -29.78 31.05 -17.47
C GLN A 7 -29.54 29.69 -18.13
N LYS A 8 -29.23 29.76 -19.43
CA LYS A 8 -28.61 28.70 -20.22
C LYS A 8 -27.33 28.21 -19.53
N ARG A 9 -27.20 26.89 -19.40
CA ARG A 9 -25.95 26.20 -19.09
C ARG A 9 -24.87 26.65 -20.08
N LYS A 10 -23.75 27.10 -19.51
CA LYS A 10 -22.58 27.64 -20.19
C LYS A 10 -21.88 26.51 -20.96
N GLN A 11 -22.04 26.54 -22.27
CA GLN A 11 -21.32 25.71 -23.22
C GLN A 11 -19.90 26.28 -23.31
N THR A 12 -18.93 25.58 -22.72
CA THR A 12 -17.51 25.90 -22.86
C THR A 12 -17.00 25.24 -24.14
N ASP A 13 -17.01 26.01 -25.23
CA ASP A 13 -16.22 25.74 -26.42
C ASP A 13 -14.74 25.61 -26.03
N SER A 14 -14.24 24.38 -26.09
CA SER A 14 -12.82 24.07 -25.96
C SER A 14 -12.41 23.32 -27.23
N LYS A 15 -11.64 24.03 -28.06
CA LYS A 15 -11.11 23.65 -29.37
C LYS A 15 -10.84 22.15 -29.49
N SER A 16 -11.55 21.51 -30.39
CA SER A 16 -11.47 20.08 -30.67
C SER A 16 -10.22 19.74 -31.49
N PRO A 17 -9.39 18.76 -31.09
CA PRO A 17 -8.39 18.14 -31.97
C PRO A 17 -9.06 17.16 -32.96
N ALA A 18 -10.32 17.41 -33.34
CA ALA A 18 -11.18 16.44 -34.01
C ALA A 18 -11.13 16.52 -35.55
N GLU A 19 -10.37 17.44 -36.15
CA GLU A 19 -10.36 17.65 -37.61
C GLU A 19 -9.59 16.59 -38.41
N SER A 20 -8.90 15.65 -37.74
CA SER A 20 -8.15 14.57 -38.42
C SER A 20 -8.57 13.16 -37.97
N LEU A 21 -9.78 12.99 -37.44
CA LEU A 21 -10.26 11.70 -36.95
C LEU A 21 -11.44 11.21 -37.79
N THR A 22 -11.38 9.96 -38.23
CA THR A 22 -12.52 9.28 -38.87
C THR A 22 -13.69 9.15 -37.90
N GLU A 23 -14.92 9.05 -38.43
CA GLU A 23 -16.15 8.91 -37.64
C GLU A 23 -16.02 7.81 -36.56
N GLN A 24 -15.37 6.70 -36.92
CA GLN A 24 -15.10 5.55 -36.06
C GLN A 24 -14.12 5.87 -34.92
N GLU A 25 -13.09 6.67 -35.18
CA GLU A 25 -12.12 7.12 -34.18
C GLU A 25 -12.75 8.12 -33.20
N ARG A 26 -13.65 8.99 -33.67
CA ARG A 26 -14.42 9.91 -32.82
C ARG A 26 -15.36 9.18 -31.87
N ILE A 27 -16.08 8.17 -32.36
CA ILE A 27 -16.96 7.33 -31.53
C ILE A 27 -16.13 6.62 -30.46
N LEU A 28 -14.99 6.02 -30.84
CA LEU A 28 -14.09 5.35 -29.92
C LEU A 28 -13.53 6.30 -28.85
N TYR A 29 -13.08 7.49 -29.26
CA TYR A 29 -12.58 8.51 -28.35
C TYR A 29 -13.65 8.98 -27.36
N ASN A 30 -14.88 9.23 -27.83
CA ASN A 30 -15.97 9.66 -26.96
C ASN A 30 -16.35 8.59 -25.93
N VAL A 31 -16.34 7.31 -26.29
CA VAL A 31 -16.60 6.20 -25.35
C VAL A 31 -15.53 6.15 -24.25
N ILE A 32 -14.26 6.29 -24.63
CA ILE A 32 -13.13 6.31 -23.68
C ILE A 32 -13.21 7.54 -22.77
N ARG A 33 -13.54 8.70 -23.34
CA ARG A 33 -13.71 9.96 -22.62
C ARG A 33 -14.87 9.90 -21.62
N ASN A 34 -15.97 9.23 -21.97
CA ASN A 34 -17.13 9.10 -21.09
C ASN A 34 -16.85 8.28 -19.82
N LYS A 35 -15.85 7.39 -19.84
CA LYS A 35 -15.44 6.58 -18.69
C LYS A 35 -14.44 7.29 -17.76
N GLN A 36 -14.02 8.51 -18.13
CA GLN A 36 -13.24 9.45 -17.31
C GLN A 36 -12.04 8.79 -16.59
N ASP A 37 -12.10 8.73 -15.26
CA ASP A 37 -11.03 8.36 -14.32
C ASP A 37 -10.88 6.84 -14.14
N MET A 38 -11.91 6.06 -14.51
CA MET A 38 -11.92 4.61 -14.42
C MET A 38 -11.36 3.91 -15.67
N GLY A 39 -11.21 4.64 -16.77
CA GLY A 39 -10.82 4.08 -18.06
C GLY A 39 -11.78 2.99 -18.55
N ILE A 40 -11.45 2.37 -19.68
CA ILE A 40 -12.27 1.30 -20.26
C ILE A 40 -11.40 0.13 -20.73
N TRP A 41 -11.86 -1.08 -20.43
CA TRP A 41 -11.21 -2.30 -20.90
C TRP A 41 -11.47 -2.51 -22.40
N THR A 42 -10.46 -3.01 -23.13
CA THR A 42 -10.57 -3.28 -24.58
C THR A 42 -11.78 -4.14 -24.95
N ARG A 43 -12.22 -5.11 -24.12
CA ARG A 43 -13.41 -5.92 -24.42
C ARG A 43 -14.71 -5.14 -24.23
N ASP A 44 -14.81 -4.30 -23.20
CA ASP A 44 -16.01 -3.52 -22.94
C ASP A 44 -16.15 -2.39 -23.97
N MET A 45 -15.02 -1.81 -24.37
CA MET A 45 -14.95 -0.86 -25.49
C MET A 45 -15.46 -1.48 -26.79
N LYS A 46 -15.11 -2.73 -27.09
CA LYS A 46 -15.63 -3.45 -28.27
C LYS A 46 -17.14 -3.67 -28.19
N ARG A 47 -17.65 -4.03 -27.02
CA ARG A 47 -19.09 -4.20 -26.79
C ARG A 47 -19.87 -2.90 -26.93
N GLU A 48 -19.35 -1.79 -26.41
CA GLU A 48 -20.01 -0.48 -26.46
C GLU A 48 -19.93 0.17 -27.84
N THR A 49 -18.84 -0.04 -28.59
CA THR A 49 -18.67 0.57 -29.92
C THR A 49 -19.29 -0.23 -31.05
N SER A 50 -19.60 -1.53 -30.85
CA SER A 50 -20.12 -2.44 -31.89
C SER A 50 -19.26 -2.50 -33.17
N LEU A 51 -17.99 -2.08 -33.10
CA LEU A 51 -17.08 -2.03 -34.24
C LEU A 51 -16.28 -3.33 -34.40
N PRO A 52 -15.85 -3.69 -35.63
CA PRO A 52 -14.97 -4.83 -35.85
C PRO A 52 -13.61 -4.68 -35.15
N ASP A 53 -13.09 -5.79 -34.63
CA ASP A 53 -11.83 -5.86 -33.86
C ASP A 53 -10.64 -5.21 -34.56
N ASN A 54 -10.55 -5.36 -35.89
CA ASN A 54 -9.46 -4.80 -36.70
C ASN A 54 -9.50 -3.27 -36.74
N VAL A 55 -10.69 -2.68 -36.71
CA VAL A 55 -10.88 -1.22 -36.73
C VAL A 55 -10.53 -0.65 -35.36
N VAL A 56 -11.05 -1.25 -34.29
CA VAL A 56 -10.75 -0.83 -32.90
C VAL A 56 -9.25 -0.85 -32.62
N ASN A 57 -8.55 -1.93 -32.98
CA ASN A 57 -7.10 -2.03 -32.76
C ASN A 57 -6.29 -1.02 -33.59
N LYS A 58 -6.71 -0.71 -34.82
CA LYS A 58 -6.07 0.33 -35.65
C LYS A 58 -6.31 1.72 -35.08
N SER A 59 -7.55 2.05 -34.74
CA SER A 59 -7.93 3.33 -34.14
C SER A 59 -7.24 3.55 -32.79
N LEU A 60 -7.09 2.52 -31.96
CA LEU A 60 -6.32 2.61 -30.70
C LEU A 60 -4.86 2.99 -30.96
N LYS A 61 -4.19 2.37 -31.94
CA LYS A 61 -2.81 2.72 -32.30
C LYS A 61 -2.69 4.14 -32.82
N VAL A 62 -3.65 4.60 -33.64
CA VAL A 62 -3.67 5.98 -34.16
C VAL A 62 -3.91 6.99 -33.03
N LEU A 63 -4.85 6.71 -32.13
CA LEU A 63 -5.18 7.58 -31.01
C LEU A 63 -4.06 7.62 -29.96
N GLN A 64 -3.33 6.52 -29.76
CA GLN A 64 -2.09 6.48 -28.96
C GLN A 64 -0.97 7.28 -29.64
N ALA A 65 -0.75 7.10 -30.95
CA ALA A 65 0.26 7.84 -31.69
C ALA A 65 0.00 9.35 -31.69
N LYS A 66 -1.27 9.77 -31.61
CA LYS A 66 -1.68 11.17 -31.46
C LYS A 66 -1.67 11.67 -30.01
N ASN A 67 -1.22 10.87 -29.04
CA ASN A 67 -1.21 11.18 -27.60
C ASN A 67 -2.58 11.59 -27.03
N LEU A 68 -3.67 11.09 -27.61
CA LEU A 68 -5.04 11.37 -27.13
C LEU A 68 -5.48 10.36 -26.05
N ILE A 69 -4.87 9.18 -26.03
CA ILE A 69 -5.19 8.08 -25.11
C ILE A 69 -3.90 7.49 -24.55
N LYS A 70 -3.92 7.15 -23.26
CA LYS A 70 -2.87 6.41 -22.56
C LYS A 70 -3.37 5.03 -22.11
N GLU A 71 -2.47 4.06 -22.12
CA GLU A 71 -2.71 2.72 -21.56
C GLU A 71 -2.46 2.79 -20.05
N VAL A 72 -3.47 2.42 -19.26
CA VAL A 72 -3.39 2.40 -17.79
C VAL A 72 -3.48 0.95 -17.35
N VAL A 73 -2.53 0.55 -16.50
CA VAL A 73 -2.54 -0.77 -15.87
C VAL A 73 -3.47 -0.71 -14.66
N ASN A 74 -4.46 -1.59 -14.60
CA ASN A 74 -5.34 -1.72 -13.45
C ASN A 74 -4.75 -2.72 -12.46
N ILE A 75 -4.52 -2.31 -11.21
CA ILE A 75 -3.92 -3.16 -10.17
C ILE A 75 -4.82 -4.30 -9.72
N GLN A 76 -6.14 -4.09 -9.73
CA GLN A 76 -7.09 -5.18 -9.44
C GLN A 76 -7.07 -6.24 -10.54
N ASN A 77 -6.72 -5.87 -11.78
CA ASN A 77 -6.77 -6.74 -12.95
C ASN A 77 -5.53 -6.53 -13.86
N LYS A 78 -4.36 -6.95 -13.38
CA LYS A 78 -3.05 -6.80 -14.07
C LYS A 78 -3.00 -7.37 -15.49
N GLY A 79 -3.90 -8.30 -15.86
CA GLY A 79 -3.97 -8.89 -17.19
C GLY A 79 -4.84 -8.14 -18.21
N ARG A 80 -5.56 -7.08 -17.81
CA ARG A 80 -6.53 -6.38 -18.67
C ARG A 80 -6.02 -4.98 -19.03
N LYS A 81 -5.83 -4.73 -20.33
CA LYS A 81 -5.44 -3.42 -20.88
C LYS A 81 -6.58 -2.42 -20.76
N HIS A 82 -6.43 -1.41 -19.91
CA HIS A 82 -7.39 -0.31 -19.80
C HIS A 82 -6.84 0.90 -20.56
N TYR A 83 -7.74 1.61 -21.24
CA TYR A 83 -7.42 2.83 -21.96
C TYR A 83 -8.16 4.00 -21.35
N MET A 84 -7.49 5.14 -21.26
CA MET A 84 -8.03 6.38 -20.70
C MET A 84 -7.55 7.56 -21.53
N ALA A 85 -8.36 8.61 -21.64
CA ALA A 85 -7.95 9.81 -22.36
C ALA A 85 -6.79 10.49 -21.60
N THR A 86 -5.83 11.07 -22.34
CA THR A 86 -4.61 11.66 -21.77
C THR A 86 -4.91 12.79 -20.78
N GLU A 87 -6.02 13.49 -21.01
CA GLU A 87 -6.55 14.59 -20.21
C GLU A 87 -7.02 14.20 -18.80
N PHE A 88 -7.24 12.91 -18.52
CA PHE A 88 -7.64 12.44 -17.18
C PHE A 88 -6.47 11.82 -16.44
N GLU A 89 -6.39 12.05 -15.13
CA GLU A 89 -5.49 11.32 -14.24
C GLU A 89 -6.20 10.04 -13.74
N PRO A 90 -5.49 8.90 -13.69
CA PRO A 90 -6.09 7.65 -13.24
C PRO A 90 -6.54 7.77 -11.79
N SER A 91 -7.71 7.23 -11.47
CA SER A 91 -8.19 7.19 -10.09
C SER A 91 -7.27 6.33 -9.21
N LYS A 92 -7.22 6.66 -7.92
CA LYS A 92 -6.45 5.91 -6.90
C LYS A 92 -6.92 4.46 -6.78
N GLU A 93 -8.15 4.15 -7.20
CA GLU A 93 -8.70 2.79 -7.18
C GLU A 93 -8.06 1.88 -8.25
N ILE A 94 -7.65 2.46 -9.38
CA ILE A 94 -7.04 1.73 -10.50
C ILE A 94 -5.51 1.72 -10.38
N THR A 95 -4.94 2.83 -9.92
CA THR A 95 -3.50 2.98 -9.65
C THR A 95 -3.10 2.55 -8.26
N GLY A 96 -4.01 2.08 -7.40
CA GLY A 96 -3.69 1.52 -6.07
C GLY A 96 -3.07 2.54 -5.11
N GLY A 97 -3.06 3.82 -5.48
CA GLY A 97 -2.48 4.91 -4.71
C GLY A 97 -0.96 5.00 -4.81
N THR A 98 -0.38 5.80 -3.92
CA THR A 98 1.05 6.17 -3.89
C THR A 98 2.00 4.97 -3.68
N TRP A 99 1.49 3.81 -3.29
CA TRP A 99 2.28 2.60 -3.08
C TRP A 99 2.61 1.85 -4.37
N TYR A 100 1.99 2.22 -5.50
CA TYR A 100 2.18 1.52 -6.75
C TYR A 100 2.76 2.42 -7.83
N VAL A 101 3.76 1.89 -8.53
CA VAL A 101 4.36 2.49 -9.70
C VAL A 101 4.13 1.53 -10.86
N GLU A 102 3.48 2.02 -11.92
CA GLU A 102 3.19 1.24 -13.15
C GLU A 102 2.48 -0.11 -12.90
N GLY A 103 1.64 -0.18 -11.87
CA GLY A 103 0.86 -1.39 -11.53
C GLY A 103 1.61 -2.42 -10.69
N ASN A 104 2.83 -2.12 -10.24
CA ASN A 104 3.58 -2.91 -9.26
C ASN A 104 3.69 -2.16 -7.94
N LEU A 105 3.56 -2.91 -6.84
CA LEU A 105 3.74 -2.36 -5.51
C LEU A 105 5.23 -2.02 -5.36
N ASP A 106 5.53 -0.78 -5.01
CA ASP A 106 6.88 -0.31 -4.78
C ASP A 106 7.37 -0.80 -3.40
N THR A 107 7.79 -2.07 -3.37
CA THR A 107 8.28 -2.71 -2.16
C THR A 107 9.56 -2.08 -1.66
N GLU A 108 10.39 -1.53 -2.56
CA GLU A 108 11.64 -0.86 -2.20
C GLU A 108 11.36 0.46 -1.48
N PHE A 109 10.44 1.27 -2.03
CA PHE A 109 9.99 2.48 -1.37
C PHE A 109 9.34 2.21 0.00
N ILE A 110 8.48 1.19 0.08
CA ILE A 110 7.86 0.78 1.35
C ILE A 110 8.93 0.36 2.36
N GLN A 111 9.94 -0.40 1.93
CA GLN A 111 11.03 -0.86 2.79
C GLN A 111 11.88 0.31 3.30
N ILE A 112 12.26 1.24 2.42
CA ILE A 112 12.98 2.47 2.79
C ILE A 112 12.17 3.27 3.81
N LEU A 113 10.85 3.40 3.59
CA LEU A 113 9.96 4.09 4.52
C LEU A 113 9.89 3.42 5.88
N LYS A 114 9.76 2.09 5.91
CA LYS A 114 9.80 1.29 7.13
C LYS A 114 11.09 1.53 7.90
N GLU A 115 12.24 1.47 7.23
CA GLU A 115 13.56 1.71 7.82
C GLU A 115 13.72 3.14 8.35
N GLN A 116 13.20 4.14 7.65
CA GLN A 116 13.22 5.51 8.17
C GLN A 116 12.33 5.65 9.41
N CYS A 117 11.12 5.09 9.40
CA CYS A 117 10.22 5.08 10.55
C CYS A 117 10.89 4.44 11.77
N THR A 118 11.45 3.24 11.62
CA THR A 118 12.11 2.53 12.73
C THR A 118 13.35 3.26 13.21
N LYS A 119 14.17 3.82 12.32
CA LYS A 119 15.34 4.62 12.69
C LYS A 119 14.97 5.87 13.48
N GLN A 120 13.87 6.54 13.14
CA GLN A 120 13.41 7.71 13.90
C GLN A 120 12.85 7.32 15.27
N ILE A 121 12.05 6.25 15.34
CA ILE A 121 11.53 5.75 16.62
C ILE A 121 12.68 5.30 17.53
N TYR A 122 13.70 4.66 16.97
CA TYR A 122 14.90 4.25 17.70
C TYR A 122 15.67 5.45 18.29
N LYS A 123 15.85 6.53 17.51
CA LYS A 123 16.50 7.77 17.98
C LYS A 123 15.71 8.48 19.08
N LEU A 124 14.39 8.53 18.94
CA LEU A 124 13.51 9.24 19.87
C LEU A 124 13.13 8.39 21.10
N LYS A 125 13.46 7.09 21.12
CA LYS A 125 13.04 6.05 22.08
C LYS A 125 11.53 5.79 22.10
N VAL A 126 10.72 6.84 22.02
CA VAL A 126 9.26 6.81 21.93
C VAL A 126 8.81 7.88 20.94
N ALA A 127 7.91 7.54 20.01
CA ALA A 127 7.38 8.48 19.05
C ALA A 127 5.85 8.36 18.91
N THR A 128 5.16 9.46 18.68
CA THR A 128 3.73 9.46 18.32
C THR A 128 3.58 9.44 16.81
N LEU A 129 2.37 9.10 16.31
CA LEU A 129 2.09 9.16 14.87
C LEU A 129 2.36 10.55 14.26
N GLU A 130 2.03 11.60 15.00
CA GLU A 130 2.33 12.99 14.63
C GLU A 130 3.83 13.24 14.61
N GLY A 131 4.56 12.78 15.64
CA GLY A 131 6.01 12.90 15.71
C GLY A 131 6.72 12.17 14.57
N ILE A 132 6.24 10.98 14.18
CA ILE A 132 6.77 10.23 13.04
C ILE A 132 6.48 10.99 11.75
N THR A 133 5.25 11.48 11.56
CA THR A 133 4.85 12.25 10.39
C THR A 133 5.71 13.51 10.20
N ASP A 134 5.88 14.28 11.27
CA ASP A 134 6.66 15.51 11.24
C ASP A 134 8.15 15.24 11.04
N SER A 135 8.65 14.11 11.55
CA SER A 135 10.04 13.69 11.37
C SER A 135 10.31 13.25 9.94
N ILE A 136 9.38 12.54 9.30
CA ILE A 136 9.48 12.17 7.88
C ILE A 136 9.49 13.43 7.01
N LYS A 137 8.56 14.36 7.26
CA LYS A 137 8.52 15.64 6.55
C LYS A 137 9.80 16.46 6.71
N ARG A 138 10.35 16.53 7.93
CA ARG A 138 11.62 17.23 8.21
C ARG A 138 12.83 16.54 7.59
N SER A 139 12.81 15.21 7.52
CA SER A 139 13.92 14.46 6.96
C SER A 139 14.07 14.68 5.45
N GLY A 140 12.98 15.01 4.74
CA GLY A 140 12.99 15.33 3.31
C GLY A 140 13.55 14.22 2.42
N VAL A 141 13.69 12.98 2.95
CA VAL A 141 14.36 11.86 2.27
C VAL A 141 13.55 11.38 1.06
N LEU A 142 12.25 11.69 1.03
CA LEU A 142 11.34 11.26 -0.02
C LEU A 142 10.79 12.49 -0.74
N ASN A 143 10.94 12.53 -2.06
CA ASN A 143 10.37 13.55 -2.93
C ASN A 143 8.83 13.46 -3.07
N VAL A 144 8.19 12.61 -2.27
CA VAL A 144 6.76 12.29 -2.37
C VAL A 144 6.01 12.86 -1.17
N GLU A 145 4.94 13.61 -1.44
CA GLU A 145 4.05 14.12 -0.39
C GLU A 145 3.25 12.97 0.25
N LEU A 146 3.69 12.54 1.44
CA LEU A 146 3.01 11.50 2.20
C LEU A 146 1.94 12.07 3.12
N THR A 147 0.76 11.45 3.07
CA THR A 147 -0.37 11.77 3.94
C THR A 147 -0.26 11.07 5.30
N LYS A 148 -0.94 11.60 6.31
CA LYS A 148 -1.00 10.99 7.65
C LYS A 148 -1.51 9.54 7.61
N GLN A 149 -2.46 9.24 6.72
CA GLN A 149 -3.04 7.90 6.56
C GLN A 149 -2.02 6.89 6.02
N GLN A 150 -1.20 7.30 5.04
CA GLN A 150 -0.16 6.43 4.49
C GLN A 150 0.90 6.07 5.53
N ILE A 151 1.27 7.03 6.38
CA ILE A 151 2.23 6.78 7.46
C ILE A 151 1.61 5.87 8.52
N ASP A 152 0.32 6.04 8.84
CA ASP A 152 -0.42 5.14 9.72
C ASP A 152 -0.41 3.69 9.21
N GLU A 153 -0.63 3.47 7.91
CA GLU A 153 -0.58 2.15 7.28
C GLU A 153 0.81 1.50 7.42
N ILE A 154 1.88 2.25 7.18
CA ILE A 154 3.26 1.76 7.34
C ILE A 154 3.57 1.44 8.80
N VAL A 155 3.16 2.30 9.73
CA VAL A 155 3.37 2.08 11.16
C VAL A 155 2.60 0.84 11.63
N LYS A 156 1.35 0.65 11.19
CA LYS A 156 0.58 -0.58 11.45
C LYS A 156 1.27 -1.81 10.88
N ALA A 157 1.82 -1.74 9.67
CA ALA A 157 2.60 -2.83 9.09
C ALA A 157 3.82 -3.16 9.97
N LEU A 158 4.55 -2.16 10.45
CA LEU A 158 5.68 -2.36 11.38
C LEU A 158 5.28 -2.97 12.72
N VAL A 159 4.08 -2.64 13.23
CA VAL A 159 3.51 -3.29 14.43
C VAL A 159 3.22 -4.76 14.16
N LEU A 160 2.62 -5.07 13.01
CA LEU A 160 2.33 -6.46 12.60
C LEU A 160 3.62 -7.27 12.38
N ASP A 161 4.66 -6.64 11.86
CA ASP A 161 5.99 -7.24 11.68
C ASP A 161 6.77 -7.39 13.00
N ASN A 162 6.19 -6.98 14.15
CA ASN A 162 6.82 -6.97 15.47
C ASN A 162 8.15 -6.19 15.51
N GLU A 163 8.32 -5.15 14.68
CA GLU A 163 9.49 -4.27 14.77
C GLU A 163 9.29 -3.15 15.80
N ILE A 164 8.03 -2.74 15.98
CA ILE A 164 7.60 -1.71 16.93
C ILE A 164 6.38 -2.19 17.72
N ILE A 165 6.18 -1.66 18.92
CA ILE A 165 4.98 -1.91 19.74
C ILE A 165 4.18 -0.62 19.86
N GLU A 166 2.86 -0.75 19.70
CA GLU A 166 1.90 0.27 20.06
C GLU A 166 1.62 0.26 21.57
N LEU A 167 1.81 1.39 22.22
CA LEU A 167 1.62 1.59 23.65
C LEU A 167 0.77 2.83 23.92
N LYS A 168 0.07 2.84 25.04
CA LYS A 168 -0.54 4.06 25.58
C LYS A 168 0.44 4.70 26.56
N SER A 169 0.66 6.00 26.40
CA SER A 169 1.53 6.76 27.30
C SER A 169 1.03 6.67 28.74
N ASN A 170 1.93 6.32 29.66
CA ASN A 170 1.70 6.39 31.10
C ASN A 170 2.12 7.74 31.71
N GLY A 171 2.64 8.67 30.90
CA GLY A 171 3.11 10.00 31.32
C GLY A 171 4.35 9.98 32.23
N MET A 172 5.03 8.85 32.38
CA MET A 172 6.19 8.71 33.26
C MET A 172 7.43 8.23 32.49
N GLY A 173 8.62 8.66 32.91
CA GLY A 173 9.89 8.24 32.32
C GLY A 173 10.03 8.62 30.84
N GLU A 174 10.24 7.62 29.98
CA GLU A 174 10.39 7.81 28.52
C GLU A 174 9.11 8.33 27.83
N PHE A 175 7.97 8.31 28.54
CA PHE A 175 6.69 8.82 28.06
C PHE A 175 6.33 10.21 28.61
N ALA A 176 7.23 10.87 29.36
CA ALA A 176 6.97 12.18 29.99
C ALA A 176 6.62 13.28 28.98
N SER A 177 7.10 13.19 27.74
CA SER A 177 6.82 14.14 26.66
C SER A 177 5.45 13.94 26.01
N ILE A 178 4.69 12.89 26.38
CA ILE A 178 3.45 12.48 25.72
C ILE A 178 2.31 12.46 26.73
N PRO A 179 1.17 13.13 26.45
CA PRO A 179 0.00 13.11 27.34
C PRO A 179 -0.45 11.69 27.68
N VAL A 180 -0.81 11.47 28.95
CA VAL A 180 -1.29 10.17 29.45
C VAL A 180 -2.46 9.68 28.59
N GLY A 181 -2.42 8.43 28.18
CA GLY A 181 -3.45 7.78 27.35
C GLY A 181 -3.30 7.98 25.84
N LYS A 182 -2.39 8.83 25.37
CA LYS A 182 -2.11 8.99 23.93
C LYS A 182 -1.34 7.79 23.39
N ILE A 183 -1.70 7.35 22.18
CA ILE A 183 -1.02 6.25 21.48
C ILE A 183 0.37 6.69 21.04
N CYS A 184 1.35 5.85 21.33
CA CYS A 184 2.75 6.03 21.00
C CYS A 184 3.38 4.71 20.61
N TYR A 185 4.47 4.81 19.85
CA TYR A 185 5.20 3.68 19.30
C TYR A 185 6.60 3.68 19.85
N LYS A 186 7.06 2.49 20.21
CA LYS A 186 8.43 2.25 20.67
C LYS A 186 8.98 1.07 19.87
N CYS A 187 10.23 1.17 19.42
CA CYS A 187 10.91 0.02 18.84
C CYS A 187 10.93 -1.09 19.90
N ILE A 188 10.68 -2.33 19.48
CA ILE A 188 10.97 -3.45 20.35
C ILE A 188 12.48 -3.44 20.52
N SER A 189 12.94 -2.91 21.65
CA SER A 189 14.31 -3.14 22.05
C SER A 189 14.41 -4.66 22.18
N LYS A 190 15.04 -5.30 21.20
CA LYS A 190 15.94 -6.40 21.51
C LYS A 190 16.81 -5.80 22.61
N GLY A 191 16.61 -6.29 23.83
CA GLY A 191 16.88 -5.52 25.06
C GLY A 191 18.21 -4.77 24.99
N SER A 192 18.23 -3.53 25.46
CA SER A 192 19.41 -2.79 25.92
C SER A 192 20.62 -3.71 26.18
N GLY A 193 21.46 -3.88 25.15
CA GLY A 193 22.55 -4.86 25.11
C GLY A 193 22.59 -5.56 23.76
N GLY A 194 23.39 -5.03 22.82
CA GLY A 194 23.51 -5.50 21.44
C GLY A 194 23.74 -7.00 21.29
N GLY A 195 22.64 -7.75 21.18
CA GLY A 195 22.60 -9.17 20.89
C GLY A 195 21.34 -9.48 20.10
N GLU A 196 21.46 -10.40 19.15
CA GLU A 196 20.36 -10.96 18.37
C GLU A 196 19.14 -11.32 19.25
N PRO A 197 17.93 -11.35 18.68
CA PRO A 197 16.75 -11.74 19.43
C PRO A 197 16.97 -13.15 19.96
N LYS A 198 17.27 -13.26 21.26
CA LYS A 198 17.44 -14.56 21.90
C LYS A 198 16.11 -15.26 21.82
N ILE A 199 16.04 -16.28 20.98
CA ILE A 199 14.97 -17.29 21.00
C ILE A 199 14.75 -17.61 22.48
N GLY A 200 13.51 -17.41 22.96
CA GLY A 200 13.22 -17.63 24.38
C GLY A 200 13.65 -19.04 24.78
N ALA A 201 14.20 -19.21 25.98
CA ALA A 201 14.83 -20.47 26.40
C ALA A 201 13.94 -21.72 26.21
N MET A 202 12.61 -21.54 26.19
CA MET A 202 11.65 -22.60 25.91
C MET A 202 11.55 -22.95 24.43
N ALA A 203 11.68 -21.99 23.51
CA ALA A 203 11.67 -22.23 22.08
C ALA A 203 12.97 -22.88 21.56
N SER A 204 14.05 -22.84 22.36
CA SER A 204 15.33 -23.50 22.05
C SER A 204 15.43 -24.95 22.53
N ILE A 205 14.44 -25.46 23.27
CA ILE A 205 14.46 -26.80 23.88
C ILE A 205 13.19 -27.54 23.45
N PRO A 206 13.24 -28.86 23.18
CA PRO A 206 12.06 -29.63 22.73
C PRO A 206 10.86 -29.55 23.69
N CYS A 207 11.07 -29.24 24.97
CA CYS A 207 10.01 -29.10 25.96
C CYS A 207 9.04 -27.95 25.66
N GLY A 208 9.49 -26.83 25.07
CA GLY A 208 8.61 -25.66 24.84
C GLY A 208 7.58 -25.86 23.74
N VAL A 209 7.76 -26.89 22.89
CA VAL A 209 6.81 -27.28 21.83
C VAL A 209 6.24 -28.68 22.05
N CYS A 210 6.50 -29.29 23.22
CA CYS A 210 6.08 -30.66 23.49
C CYS A 210 4.56 -30.74 23.67
N PRO A 211 3.83 -31.51 22.82
CA PRO A 211 2.37 -31.60 22.89
C PRO A 211 1.86 -32.32 24.15
N ARG A 212 2.75 -33.04 24.85
CA ARG A 212 2.44 -33.85 26.04
C ARG A 212 3.14 -33.34 27.29
N ILE A 213 3.62 -32.09 27.31
CA ILE A 213 4.37 -31.53 28.45
C ILE A 213 3.60 -31.63 29.77
N HIS A 214 2.27 -31.48 29.73
CA HIS A 214 1.38 -31.59 30.89
C HIS A 214 1.29 -33.01 31.49
N GLN A 215 1.75 -34.03 30.76
CA GLN A 215 1.76 -35.44 31.20
C GLN A 215 3.19 -35.89 31.54
N CYS A 216 4.19 -35.01 31.39
CA CYS A 216 5.58 -35.32 31.60
C CYS A 216 5.92 -35.19 33.08
N THR A 217 6.17 -36.32 33.76
CA THR A 217 6.56 -36.35 35.17
C THR A 217 7.75 -37.29 35.37
N PRO A 218 8.62 -37.06 36.37
CA PRO A 218 9.81 -37.90 36.59
C PRO A 218 9.49 -39.41 36.68
N ASP A 219 8.40 -39.76 37.36
CA ASP A 219 7.95 -41.14 37.59
C ASP A 219 6.80 -41.58 36.67
N GLY A 220 6.48 -40.79 35.64
CA GLY A 220 5.37 -41.05 34.72
C GLY A 220 5.73 -41.95 33.55
N ILE A 221 4.69 -42.43 32.84
CA ILE A 221 4.85 -43.15 31.56
C ILE A 221 5.56 -42.26 30.53
N ILE A 222 5.25 -40.96 30.55
CA ILE A 222 5.99 -39.93 29.82
C ILE A 222 6.91 -39.28 30.84
N SER A 223 8.20 -39.58 30.76
CA SER A 223 9.22 -39.08 31.69
C SER A 223 10.31 -38.30 30.97
N PRO A 224 10.85 -37.24 31.58
CA PRO A 224 12.02 -36.55 31.04
C PRO A 224 13.23 -37.48 30.94
N GLN A 225 13.33 -38.51 31.78
CA GLN A 225 14.46 -39.46 31.79
C GLN A 225 14.48 -40.38 30.57
N THR A 226 13.30 -40.70 30.02
CA THR A 226 13.13 -41.59 28.86
C THR A 226 12.64 -40.84 27.62
N CYS A 227 12.73 -39.52 27.62
CA CYS A 227 12.14 -38.67 26.59
C CYS A 227 12.90 -38.77 25.25
N VAL A 228 12.24 -39.34 24.24
CA VAL A 228 12.78 -39.47 22.87
C VAL A 228 13.13 -38.12 22.25
N TYR A 229 12.31 -37.08 22.48
CA TYR A 229 12.56 -35.75 21.95
C TYR A 229 13.79 -35.09 22.56
N TYR A 230 14.04 -35.34 23.85
CA TYR A 230 15.19 -34.78 24.56
C TYR A 230 16.47 -35.49 24.17
N ASN A 231 16.46 -36.83 24.10
CA ASN A 231 17.60 -37.62 23.65
C ASN A 231 18.02 -37.25 22.22
N LYS A 232 17.06 -37.21 21.28
CA LYS A 232 17.34 -36.81 19.89
C LYS A 232 17.88 -35.38 19.78
N TRP A 233 17.52 -34.49 20.70
CA TRP A 233 18.02 -33.11 20.72
C TRP A 233 19.43 -33.01 21.30
N LEU A 234 19.80 -33.90 22.24
CA LEU A 234 21.15 -33.99 22.81
C LEU A 234 22.15 -34.75 21.93
N ASP A 235 21.67 -35.59 21.02
CA ASP A 235 22.50 -36.39 20.10
C ASP A 235 23.08 -35.58 18.91
N PHE A 236 22.86 -34.26 18.87
CA PHE A 236 23.43 -33.31 17.89
C PHE A 236 24.49 -32.42 18.54
#